data_AF-A0AAD4ERN9-F1
#
_entry.id   AF-A0AAD4ERN9-F1
#
_cell.length_a   1.000
_cell.length_b   1.000
_cell.length_c   1.000
_cell.angle_alpha   90.00
_cell.angle_beta   90.00
_cell.angle_gamma   90.00
#
_symmetry.space_group_name_H-M   'P 1'
#
loop_
_entity.id
_entity.type
_entity.pdbx_description
1 polymer ?
#
loop_
_entity_poly.entity_id
_entity_poly.type
_entity_poly.pdbx_seq_one_letter_code
_entity_poly.pdbx_strand_id
1 'polypeptide(L)'
;MKHCPTLDKSSQRLLVGVKGAKAHLSGTSSFNSKHITFACSVAVDAVRDATLTELSGAQKKIVISCFYRAQADLYKAELDKMVRSGALTLDERSQILACTVDSSKRLPADFTIVDFVQTRPSAFVADPRRLRTAATHARHATMLIMSPGLYTNAHHNARLLKRLYDDAASRGGAVTKHVPHENPNQKDNAPQPAKTDKKQSGRECKLCGKPDHGQRNE
;
A
#
# COMPACT_ATOMS: atom_id res chain seq x y z
N MET A 1 -5.79 7.77 -26.31
CA MET A 1 -5.50 8.04 -24.89
C MET A 1 -4.81 6.79 -24.32
N LYS A 2 -3.65 6.91 -23.67
CA LYS A 2 -3.05 5.83 -22.86
C LYS A 2 -3.50 6.10 -21.42
N HIS A 3 -4.07 5.09 -20.74
CA HIS A 3 -4.67 5.30 -19.42
C HIS A 3 -3.70 5.08 -18.24
N CYS A 4 -2.46 4.64 -18.52
CA CYS A 4 -1.34 4.48 -17.59
C CYS A 4 -0.11 4.04 -18.42
N PRO A 5 1.14 4.37 -18.04
CA PRO A 5 2.32 3.97 -18.81
C PRO A 5 2.48 2.45 -18.93
N THR A 6 1.83 1.67 -18.07
CA THR A 6 1.86 0.20 -18.04
C THR A 6 0.56 -0.51 -18.45
N LEU A 7 -0.50 0.23 -18.84
CA LEU A 7 -1.77 -0.37 -19.25
C LEU A 7 -1.95 -0.39 -20.78
N ASP A 8 -2.49 -1.49 -21.30
CA ASP A 8 -3.02 -1.52 -22.66
C ASP A 8 -4.28 -0.62 -22.74
N LYS A 9 -4.61 -0.13 -23.95
CA LYS A 9 -5.70 0.85 -24.17
C LYS A 9 -7.10 0.33 -23.81
N SER A 10 -7.31 -0.98 -23.74
CA SER A 10 -8.56 -1.66 -23.41
C SER A 10 -8.71 -2.01 -21.92
N SER A 11 -7.62 -1.89 -21.14
CA SER A 11 -7.59 -2.28 -19.74
C SER A 11 -7.60 -1.09 -18.79
N GLN A 12 -8.65 -0.97 -17.99
CA GLN A 12 -8.72 0.00 -16.88
C GLN A 12 -8.14 -0.56 -15.57
N ARG A 13 -7.72 -1.82 -15.56
CA ARG A 13 -7.23 -2.51 -14.37
C ARG A 13 -5.99 -3.34 -14.67
N LEU A 14 -4.89 -3.06 -13.96
CA LEU A 14 -3.65 -3.84 -14.00
C LEU A 14 -3.44 -4.53 -12.67
N LEU A 15 -3.29 -5.84 -12.65
CA LEU A 15 -2.79 -6.58 -11.52
C LEU A 15 -1.29 -6.78 -11.64
N VAL A 16 -0.56 -6.43 -10.59
CA VAL A 16 0.89 -6.55 -10.52
C VAL A 16 1.29 -7.44 -9.35
N GLY A 17 1.98 -8.54 -9.65
CA GLY A 17 2.76 -9.29 -8.67
C GLY A 17 4.18 -8.73 -8.58
N VAL A 18 4.68 -8.49 -7.36
CA VAL A 18 6.06 -8.03 -7.15
C VAL A 18 6.95 -9.20 -6.71
N LYS A 19 7.98 -9.54 -7.50
CA LYS A 19 8.79 -10.73 -7.25
C LYS A 19 9.57 -10.63 -5.93
N GLY A 20 9.43 -11.67 -5.11
CA GLY A 20 10.10 -11.78 -3.82
C GLY A 20 9.61 -10.77 -2.77
N ALA A 21 8.41 -10.21 -2.95
CA ALA A 21 7.74 -9.38 -1.97
C ALA A 21 7.37 -10.21 -0.72
N LYS A 22 7.52 -9.62 0.45
CA LYS A 22 7.20 -10.23 1.75
C LYS A 22 6.51 -9.21 2.62
N ALA A 23 5.46 -9.65 3.31
CA ALA A 23 4.78 -8.83 4.30
C ALA A 23 5.49 -8.98 5.65
N HIS A 24 5.74 -7.85 6.31
CA HIS A 24 6.39 -7.74 7.61
C HIS A 24 5.40 -7.12 8.61
N LEU A 25 5.51 -7.53 9.87
CA LEU A 25 4.68 -6.99 10.95
C LEU A 25 5.35 -5.77 11.56
N SER A 26 4.57 -4.72 11.82
CA SER A 26 4.97 -3.55 12.61
C SER A 26 3.88 -3.27 13.63
N GLY A 27 4.12 -3.67 14.89
CA GLY A 27 3.10 -3.70 15.93
C GLY A 27 1.93 -4.63 15.55
N THR A 28 0.74 -4.06 15.39
CA THR A 28 -0.48 -4.77 14.95
C THR A 28 -0.81 -4.55 13.47
N SER A 29 0.08 -3.87 12.72
CA SER A 29 -0.10 -3.55 11.31
C SER A 29 0.93 -4.28 10.45
N SER A 30 0.82 -4.17 9.13
CA SER A 30 1.74 -4.83 8.20
C SER A 30 2.26 -3.88 7.14
N PHE A 31 3.45 -4.17 6.64
CA PHE A 31 4.08 -3.44 5.55
C PHE A 31 4.85 -4.38 4.61
N ASN A 32 5.21 -3.88 3.43
CA ASN A 32 5.94 -4.62 2.41
C ASN A 32 6.84 -3.63 1.66
N SER A 33 8.15 -3.66 1.94
CA SER A 33 9.14 -2.71 1.43
C SER A 33 9.26 -2.72 -0.09
N LYS A 34 9.21 -3.91 -0.71
CA LYS A 34 9.26 -4.01 -2.17
C LYS A 34 8.03 -3.40 -2.85
N HIS A 35 6.86 -3.51 -2.22
CA HIS A 35 5.68 -2.80 -2.71
C HIS A 35 5.86 -1.29 -2.57
N ILE A 36 6.46 -0.82 -1.48
CA ILE A 36 6.74 0.61 -1.26
C ILE A 36 7.59 1.18 -2.38
N THR A 37 8.77 0.60 -2.63
CA THR A 37 9.67 1.03 -3.70
C THR A 37 8.98 1.00 -5.06
N PHE A 38 8.27 -0.09 -5.37
CA PHE A 38 7.57 -0.24 -6.64
C PHE A 38 6.47 0.79 -6.84
N ALA A 39 5.54 0.91 -5.90
CA ALA A 39 4.38 1.78 -6.05
C ALA A 39 4.77 3.27 -6.02
N CYS A 40 5.77 3.65 -5.22
CA CYS A 40 6.32 5.01 -5.25
C CYS A 40 6.91 5.33 -6.64
N SER A 41 7.71 4.43 -7.21
CA SER A 41 8.25 4.60 -8.58
C SER A 41 7.14 4.78 -9.60
N VAL A 42 6.13 3.91 -9.58
CA VAL A 42 4.97 4.00 -10.49
C VAL A 42 4.20 5.31 -10.30
N ALA A 43 4.03 5.77 -9.05
CA ALA A 43 3.32 7.01 -8.78
C ALA A 43 4.08 8.22 -9.33
N VAL A 44 5.41 8.24 -9.23
CA VAL A 44 6.25 9.26 -9.86
C VAL A 44 6.10 9.24 -11.38
N ASP A 45 6.17 8.06 -12.00
CA ASP A 45 5.98 7.92 -13.45
C ASP A 45 4.58 8.41 -13.87
N ALA A 46 3.54 8.10 -13.10
CA ALA A 46 2.17 8.53 -13.37
C ALA A 46 1.98 10.05 -13.22
N VAL A 47 2.64 10.68 -12.25
CA VAL A 47 2.65 12.15 -12.12
C VAL A 47 3.41 12.82 -13.27
N ARG A 48 4.38 12.14 -13.89
CA ARG A 48 5.11 12.67 -15.04
C ARG A 48 4.47 12.34 -16.38
N ASP A 49 3.53 11.41 -16.42
CA ASP A 49 2.84 11.03 -17.65
C ASP A 49 1.90 12.15 -18.13
N ALA A 50 2.27 12.82 -19.22
CA ALA A 50 1.47 13.87 -19.85
C ALA A 50 0.18 13.33 -20.51
N THR A 51 0.10 12.03 -20.77
CA THR A 51 -1.09 11.39 -21.36
C THR A 51 -2.15 11.06 -20.32
N LEU A 52 -1.78 11.03 -19.04
CA LEU A 52 -2.72 10.94 -17.93
C LEU A 52 -3.26 12.34 -17.64
N THR A 53 -4.29 12.72 -18.39
CA THR A 53 -4.99 14.00 -18.20
C THR A 53 -6.18 13.82 -17.26
N GLU A 54 -6.40 14.81 -16.41
CA GLU A 54 -7.65 14.91 -15.66
C GLU A 54 -8.80 15.30 -16.63
N LEU A 55 -10.01 14.79 -16.41
CA LEU A 55 -11.19 15.11 -17.23
C LEU A 55 -11.64 16.58 -17.12
N SER A 56 -11.23 17.30 -16.07
CA SER A 56 -11.68 18.68 -15.80
C SER A 56 -10.64 19.76 -16.09
N GLY A 57 -9.42 19.38 -16.50
CA GLY A 57 -8.33 20.31 -16.82
C GLY A 57 -7.51 20.80 -15.61
N ALA A 58 -7.79 20.32 -14.40
CA ALA A 58 -7.00 20.56 -13.20
C ALA A 58 -5.79 19.61 -13.09
N GLN A 59 -4.96 19.79 -12.06
CA GLN A 59 -3.84 18.89 -11.78
C GLN A 59 -4.34 17.46 -11.50
N LYS A 60 -3.79 16.48 -12.23
CA LYS A 60 -4.09 15.05 -12.02
C LYS A 60 -3.78 14.61 -10.59
N LYS A 61 -4.56 13.66 -10.09
CA LYS A 61 -4.42 13.10 -8.74
C LYS A 61 -4.15 11.60 -8.79
N ILE A 62 -3.04 11.22 -8.17
CA ILE A 62 -2.60 9.85 -8.02
C ILE A 62 -2.81 9.41 -6.57
N VAL A 63 -3.51 8.30 -6.36
CA VAL A 63 -3.78 7.80 -5.01
C VAL A 63 -3.14 6.44 -4.81
N ILE A 64 -2.21 6.35 -3.87
CA ILE A 64 -1.68 5.09 -3.34
C ILE A 64 -2.52 4.74 -2.11
N SER A 65 -3.40 3.76 -2.26
CA SER A 65 -4.23 3.22 -1.18
C SER A 65 -3.69 1.85 -0.75
N CYS A 66 -3.72 1.58 0.55
CA CYS A 66 -3.31 0.28 1.07
C CYS A 66 -4.18 -0.17 2.24
N PHE A 67 -4.18 -1.46 2.52
CA PHE A 67 -5.02 -2.02 3.58
C PHE A 67 -4.50 -1.70 4.99
N TYR A 68 -3.22 -1.39 5.15
CA TYR A 68 -2.56 -1.32 6.45
C TYR A 68 -1.98 0.06 6.73
N ARG A 69 -2.17 0.56 7.96
CA ARG A 69 -1.72 1.88 8.36
C ARG A 69 -0.19 2.04 8.31
N ALA A 70 0.56 1.02 8.75
CA ALA A 70 2.03 1.06 8.69
C ALA A 70 2.54 1.23 7.24
N GLN A 71 1.92 0.55 6.28
CA GLN A 71 2.23 0.72 4.87
C GLN A 71 1.93 2.15 4.40
N ALA A 72 0.78 2.72 4.76
CA ALA A 72 0.41 4.09 4.37
C ALA A 72 1.40 5.14 4.89
N ASP A 73 1.85 5.00 6.14
CA ASP A 73 2.80 5.93 6.75
C ASP A 73 4.20 5.79 6.12
N LEU A 74 4.63 4.56 5.80
CA LEU A 74 5.89 4.32 5.07
C LEU A 74 5.85 4.85 3.63
N TYR A 75 4.70 4.78 2.95
CA TYR A 75 4.54 5.42 1.64
C TYR A 75 4.80 6.94 1.71
N LYS A 76 4.21 7.61 2.70
CA LYS A 76 4.43 9.05 2.89
C LYS A 76 5.89 9.35 3.16
N ALA A 77 6.52 8.59 4.06
CA ALA A 77 7.92 8.77 4.41
C ALA A 77 8.85 8.58 3.20
N GLU A 78 8.59 7.59 2.35
CA GLU A 78 9.37 7.35 1.13
C GLU A 78 9.15 8.48 0.10
N LEU A 79 7.91 8.91 -0.13
CA LEU A 79 7.63 10.05 -1.03
C LEU A 79 8.31 11.34 -0.54
N ASP A 80 8.30 11.61 0.76
CA ASP A 80 8.96 12.78 1.34
C ASP A 80 10.49 12.65 1.27
N LYS A 81 11.03 11.44 1.38
CA LYS A 81 12.46 11.16 1.14
C LYS A 81 12.83 11.41 -0.33
N MET A 82 11.98 11.00 -1.27
CA MET A 82 12.19 11.28 -2.70
C MET A 82 12.24 12.80 -2.97
N VAL A 83 11.39 13.59 -2.30
CA VAL A 83 11.48 15.06 -2.35
C VAL A 83 12.82 15.57 -1.83
N ARG A 84 13.25 15.12 -0.65
CA ARG A 84 14.54 15.53 -0.07
C ARG A 84 15.74 15.16 -0.95
N SER A 85 15.65 14.06 -1.69
CA SER A 85 16.69 13.60 -2.61
C SER A 85 16.66 14.28 -3.98
N GLY A 86 15.65 15.11 -4.27
CA GLY A 86 15.45 15.73 -5.59
C GLY A 86 14.84 14.81 -6.64
N ALA A 87 14.52 13.56 -6.31
CA ALA A 87 13.85 12.62 -7.22
C ALA A 87 12.39 12.98 -7.51
N LEU A 88 11.77 13.82 -6.68
CA LEU A 88 10.40 14.31 -6.80
C LEU A 88 10.35 15.79 -6.43
N THR A 89 9.66 16.63 -7.20
CA THR A 89 9.46 18.05 -6.82
C THR A 89 8.32 18.19 -5.79
N LEU A 90 8.23 19.34 -5.12
CA LEU A 90 7.11 19.61 -4.20
C LEU A 90 5.75 19.65 -4.92
N ASP A 91 5.70 20.18 -6.14
CA ASP A 91 4.46 20.22 -6.92
C ASP A 91 4.03 18.81 -7.34
N GLU A 92 4.96 17.99 -7.85
CA GLU A 92 4.71 16.59 -8.16
C GLU A 92 4.24 15.80 -6.92
N ARG A 93 4.87 16.06 -5.76
CA ARG A 93 4.49 15.45 -4.48
C ARG A 93 3.06 15.78 -4.06
N SER A 94 2.57 16.99 -4.36
CA SER A 94 1.21 17.44 -4.04
C SER A 94 0.12 16.73 -4.87
N GLN A 95 0.51 16.09 -5.97
CA GLN A 95 -0.36 15.30 -6.83
C GLN A 95 -0.50 13.85 -6.36
N ILE A 96 0.36 13.39 -5.44
CA ILE A 96 0.37 12.01 -4.91
C ILE A 96 -0.17 11.98 -3.48
N LEU A 97 -1.23 11.20 -3.26
CA LEU A 97 -1.78 10.93 -1.94
C LEU A 97 -1.52 9.48 -1.53
N ALA A 98 -1.03 9.28 -0.31
CA ALA A 98 -0.86 7.95 0.27
C ALA A 98 -1.76 7.79 1.50
N CYS A 99 -2.65 6.80 1.49
CA CYS A 99 -3.62 6.59 2.54
C CYS A 99 -4.06 5.12 2.69
N THR A 100 -4.92 4.85 3.67
CA THR A 100 -5.56 3.54 3.78
C THR A 100 -6.79 3.45 2.87
N VAL A 101 -7.18 2.24 2.46
CA VAL A 101 -8.42 2.00 1.69
C VAL A 101 -9.65 2.58 2.39
N ASP A 102 -9.72 2.49 3.72
CA ASP A 102 -10.84 3.06 4.47
C ASP A 102 -10.88 4.59 4.40
N SER A 103 -9.72 5.24 4.30
CA SER A 103 -9.58 6.70 4.16
C SER A 103 -9.72 7.18 2.70
N SER A 104 -9.58 6.31 1.70
CA SER A 104 -9.58 6.73 0.30
C SER A 104 -10.98 7.01 -0.25
N LYS A 105 -12.05 6.51 0.38
CA LYS A 105 -13.45 6.51 -0.11
C LYS A 105 -13.98 7.83 -0.72
N ARG A 106 -13.45 8.99 -0.34
CA ARG A 106 -13.91 10.31 -0.78
C ARG A 106 -12.86 11.11 -1.57
N LEU A 107 -11.71 10.52 -1.85
CA LEU A 107 -10.63 11.20 -2.56
C LEU A 107 -10.87 11.12 -4.08
N PRO A 108 -10.79 12.22 -4.84
CA PRO A 108 -10.73 12.13 -6.29
C PRO A 108 -9.39 11.51 -6.70
N ALA A 109 -9.43 10.51 -7.58
CA ALA A 109 -8.24 9.86 -8.14
C ALA A 109 -8.42 9.63 -9.65
N ASP A 110 -7.49 10.12 -10.45
CA ASP A 110 -7.43 9.79 -11.88
C ASP A 110 -6.81 8.41 -12.07
N PHE A 111 -5.78 8.12 -11.29
CA PHE A 111 -5.11 6.82 -11.22
C PHE A 111 -4.95 6.38 -9.77
N THR A 112 -5.36 5.16 -9.47
CA THR A 112 -5.23 4.57 -8.13
C THR A 112 -4.31 3.37 -8.17
N ILE A 113 -3.33 3.35 -7.27
CA ILE A 113 -2.55 2.17 -6.92
C ILE A 113 -3.14 1.60 -5.63
N VAL A 114 -3.60 0.36 -5.65
CA VAL A 114 -4.13 -0.36 -4.49
C VAL A 114 -3.13 -1.43 -4.10
N ASP A 115 -2.63 -1.35 -2.88
CA ASP A 115 -1.68 -2.29 -2.33
C ASP A 115 -2.31 -3.17 -1.24
N PHE A 116 -2.38 -4.47 -1.52
CA PHE A 116 -2.89 -5.48 -0.59
C PHE A 116 -1.92 -5.79 0.57
N VAL A 117 -0.63 -5.46 0.40
CA VAL A 117 0.49 -5.63 1.35
C VAL A 117 0.82 -7.08 1.66
N GLN A 118 -0.19 -7.84 2.09
CA GLN A 118 -0.10 -9.23 2.51
C GLN A 118 0.32 -10.14 1.35
N THR A 119 1.00 -11.22 1.72
CA THR A 119 1.37 -12.30 0.79
C THR A 119 0.50 -13.54 0.96
N ARG A 120 -0.34 -13.58 2.00
CA ARG A 120 -1.25 -14.67 2.34
C ARG A 120 -2.66 -14.14 2.59
N PRO A 121 -3.71 -14.93 2.36
CA PRO A 121 -5.09 -14.48 2.53
C PRO A 121 -5.37 -14.11 3.98
N SER A 122 -6.09 -13.01 4.19
CA SER A 122 -6.66 -12.65 5.49
C SER A 122 -8.10 -12.19 5.31
N ALA A 123 -8.94 -12.40 6.32
CA ALA A 123 -10.34 -11.94 6.28
C ALA A 123 -10.41 -10.41 6.09
N PHE A 124 -9.41 -9.69 6.61
CA PHE A 124 -9.34 -8.23 6.54
C PHE A 124 -9.23 -7.70 5.10
N VAL A 125 -8.37 -8.32 4.27
CA VAL A 125 -8.18 -7.92 2.87
C VAL A 125 -9.22 -8.52 1.93
N ALA A 126 -9.88 -9.60 2.34
CA ALA A 126 -10.95 -10.24 1.59
C ALA A 126 -12.34 -9.64 1.87
N ASP A 127 -12.45 -8.64 2.74
CA ASP A 127 -13.71 -7.99 3.07
C ASP A 127 -14.35 -7.37 1.80
N PRO A 128 -15.59 -7.76 1.43
CA PRO A 128 -16.23 -7.30 0.20
C PRO A 128 -16.41 -5.78 0.12
N ARG A 129 -16.61 -5.10 1.26
CA ARG A 129 -16.82 -3.65 1.29
C ARG A 129 -15.51 -2.92 0.99
N ARG A 130 -14.42 -3.36 1.60
CA ARG A 130 -13.08 -2.83 1.31
C ARG A 130 -12.62 -3.15 -0.10
N LEU A 131 -12.86 -4.36 -0.60
CA LEU A 131 -12.55 -4.72 -1.98
C LEU A 131 -13.29 -3.84 -2.98
N ARG A 132 -14.58 -3.55 -2.73
CA ARG A 132 -15.36 -2.63 -3.55
C ARG A 132 -14.72 -1.24 -3.53
N THR A 133 -14.44 -0.69 -2.35
CA THR A 133 -13.77 0.61 -2.22
C THR A 133 -12.45 0.64 -2.97
N ALA A 134 -11.60 -0.38 -2.81
CA ALA A 134 -10.33 -0.48 -3.51
C ALA A 134 -10.50 -0.52 -5.04
N ALA A 135 -11.48 -1.27 -5.55
CA ALA A 135 -11.61 -1.54 -6.97
C ALA A 135 -12.35 -0.44 -7.78
N THR A 136 -13.07 0.47 -7.11
CA THR A 136 -13.92 1.48 -7.76
C THR A 136 -13.47 2.92 -7.50
N HIS A 137 -12.25 3.11 -6.99
CA HIS A 137 -11.80 4.41 -6.52
C HIS A 137 -11.29 5.33 -7.64
N ALA A 138 -10.68 4.76 -8.68
CA ALA A 138 -10.10 5.53 -9.79
C ALA A 138 -11.11 5.86 -10.87
N ARG A 139 -10.96 7.04 -11.48
CA ARG A 139 -11.74 7.48 -12.64
C ARG A 139 -11.24 6.87 -13.95
N HIS A 140 -9.92 6.73 -14.16
CA HIS A 140 -9.38 6.22 -15.42
C HIS A 140 -8.80 4.82 -15.30
N ALA A 141 -7.97 4.57 -14.29
CA ALA A 141 -7.25 3.32 -14.18
C ALA A 141 -6.91 2.93 -12.75
N THR A 142 -6.93 1.63 -12.47
CA THR A 142 -6.53 1.05 -11.18
C THR A 142 -5.40 0.05 -11.37
N MET A 143 -4.30 0.22 -10.63
CA MET A 143 -3.26 -0.79 -10.47
C MET A 143 -3.46 -1.52 -9.14
N LEU A 144 -3.57 -2.84 -9.16
CA LEU A 144 -3.71 -3.71 -7.99
C LEU A 144 -2.38 -4.44 -7.74
N ILE A 145 -1.69 -4.12 -6.66
CA ILE A 145 -0.49 -4.83 -6.25
C ILE A 145 -0.92 -6.01 -5.36
N MET A 146 -0.85 -7.21 -5.92
CA MET A 146 -1.33 -8.42 -5.26
C MET A 146 -0.35 -9.58 -5.43
N SER A 147 0.07 -10.16 -4.30
CA SER A 147 0.94 -11.34 -4.30
C SER A 147 0.16 -12.62 -4.68
N PRO A 148 0.77 -13.57 -5.41
CA PRO A 148 0.10 -14.82 -5.82
C PRO A 148 -0.57 -15.58 -4.67
N GLY A 149 0.10 -15.66 -3.52
CA GLY A 149 -0.44 -16.36 -2.35
C GLY A 149 -1.78 -15.82 -1.84
N LEU A 150 -2.20 -14.60 -2.21
CA LEU A 150 -3.51 -14.07 -1.86
C LEU A 150 -4.67 -14.72 -2.62
N TYR A 151 -4.43 -15.24 -3.82
CA TYR A 151 -5.48 -15.76 -4.71
C TYR A 151 -5.28 -17.20 -5.16
N THR A 152 -4.08 -17.79 -4.99
CA THR A 152 -3.83 -19.20 -5.35
C THR A 152 -4.30 -20.20 -4.29
N ASN A 153 -4.56 -19.76 -3.06
CA ASN A 153 -4.98 -20.64 -1.98
C ASN A 153 -6.49 -20.96 -2.05
N ALA A 154 -6.89 -22.18 -1.70
CA ALA A 154 -8.30 -22.63 -1.73
C ALA A 154 -9.18 -22.07 -0.59
N HIS A 155 -8.66 -21.15 0.24
CA HIS A 155 -9.42 -20.57 1.35
C HIS A 155 -10.62 -19.75 0.86
N HIS A 156 -11.71 -19.73 1.62
CA HIS A 156 -12.91 -18.95 1.29
C HIS A 156 -12.59 -17.46 1.03
N ASN A 157 -11.69 -16.88 1.82
CA ASN A 157 -11.20 -15.50 1.67
C ASN A 157 -10.46 -15.24 0.35
N ALA A 158 -9.86 -16.27 -0.25
CA ALA A 158 -9.14 -16.15 -1.52
C ALA A 158 -10.10 -16.16 -2.72
N ARG A 159 -11.35 -16.62 -2.59
CA ARG A 159 -12.30 -16.70 -3.73
C ARG A 159 -12.59 -15.33 -4.35
N LEU A 160 -12.81 -14.31 -3.53
CA LEU A 160 -13.06 -12.95 -4.04
C LEU A 160 -11.82 -12.32 -4.65
N LEU A 161 -10.66 -12.52 -4.02
CA LEU A 161 -9.36 -12.08 -4.54
C LEU A 161 -9.02 -12.77 -5.86
N LYS A 162 -9.35 -14.07 -5.98
CA LYS A 162 -9.20 -14.85 -7.21
C LYS A 162 -10.12 -14.35 -8.32
N ARG A 163 -11.37 -13.99 -8.03
CA ARG A 163 -12.26 -13.36 -9.02
C ARG A 163 -11.72 -12.02 -9.51
N LEU A 164 -11.16 -11.21 -8.62
CA LEU A 164 -10.53 -9.94 -8.98
C LEU A 164 -9.29 -10.17 -9.87
N TYR A 165 -8.50 -11.20 -9.56
CA TYR A 165 -7.39 -11.63 -10.40
C TYR A 165 -7.87 -12.11 -11.78
N ASP A 166 -8.89 -12.98 -11.83
CA ASP A 166 -9.41 -13.55 -13.08
C ASP A 166 -9.99 -12.48 -14.00
N ASP A 167 -10.73 -11.51 -13.44
CA ASP A 167 -11.22 -10.36 -14.22
C ASP A 167 -10.06 -9.54 -14.81
N ALA A 168 -9.04 -9.20 -14.01
CA ALA A 168 -7.88 -8.46 -14.49
C ALA A 168 -7.08 -9.26 -15.55
N ALA A 169 -6.88 -10.56 -15.32
CA ALA A 169 -6.15 -11.45 -16.21
C ALA A 169 -6.90 -11.68 -17.54
N SER A 170 -8.23 -11.85 -17.51
CA SER A 170 -9.06 -12.03 -18.71
C SER A 170 -9.01 -10.84 -19.69
N ARG A 171 -8.62 -9.66 -19.19
CA ARG A 171 -8.44 -8.44 -19.97
C ARG A 171 -6.99 -8.20 -20.40
N GLY A 172 -6.08 -9.15 -20.14
CA GLY A 172 -4.64 -9.01 -20.43
C GLY A 172 -3.88 -8.19 -19.39
N GLY A 173 -4.54 -7.74 -18.33
CA GLY A 173 -3.99 -6.85 -17.30
C GLY A 173 -3.37 -7.57 -16.12
N ALA A 174 -2.65 -8.69 -16.28
CA ALA A 174 -1.94 -9.35 -15.18
C ALA A 174 -0.45 -9.53 -15.49
N VAL A 175 0.42 -8.92 -14.70
CA VAL A 175 1.87 -8.92 -14.93
C VAL A 175 2.65 -9.17 -13.64
N THR A 176 3.85 -9.74 -13.77
CA THR A 176 4.82 -9.83 -12.66
C THR A 176 5.97 -8.87 -12.91
N LYS A 177 6.35 -8.08 -11.90
CA LYS A 177 7.42 -7.10 -11.97
C LYS A 177 8.57 -7.47 -11.02
N HIS A 178 9.78 -7.20 -11.48
CA HIS A 178 10.99 -7.28 -10.68
C HIS A 178 11.32 -5.89 -10.13
N VAL A 179 11.56 -5.78 -8.83
CA VAL A 179 12.09 -4.56 -8.22
C VAL A 179 13.59 -4.80 -8.02
N PRO A 180 14.48 -3.96 -8.57
CA PRO A 180 15.92 -4.07 -8.34
C PRO A 180 16.21 -4.16 -6.84
N HIS A 181 17.14 -5.03 -6.45
CA HIS A 181 17.54 -5.16 -5.06
C HIS A 181 18.21 -3.86 -4.60
N GLU A 182 17.67 -3.21 -3.57
CA GLU A 182 18.46 -2.25 -2.80
C GLU A 182 19.61 -3.01 -2.13
N ASN A 183 20.78 -2.38 -2.14
CA ASN A 183 22.06 -2.95 -1.72
C ASN A 183 21.96 -3.45 -0.26
N PRO A 184 22.23 -4.75 0.05
CA PRO A 184 22.04 -5.32 1.39
C PRO A 184 22.93 -4.71 2.49
N ASN A 185 23.88 -3.84 2.14
CA ASN A 185 24.69 -3.08 3.10
C ASN A 185 24.03 -1.77 3.56
N GLN A 186 22.88 -1.38 3.03
CA GLN A 186 22.00 -0.44 3.72
C GLN A 186 21.21 -1.23 4.76
N LYS A 187 21.75 -1.33 5.98
CA LYS A 187 20.96 -1.71 7.17
C LYS A 187 19.65 -0.95 7.11
N ASP A 188 18.55 -1.66 7.33
CA ASP A 188 17.18 -1.17 7.38
C ASP A 188 17.04 0.13 8.19
N ASN A 189 17.33 1.26 7.57
CA ASN A 189 16.94 2.60 8.01
C ASN A 189 15.54 2.89 7.47
N ALA A 190 14.67 1.87 7.49
CA ALA A 190 13.24 2.16 7.55
C ALA A 190 13.08 3.11 8.75
N PRO A 191 12.38 4.26 8.60
CA PRO A 191 12.07 5.09 9.73
C PRO A 191 11.36 4.20 10.74
N GLN A 192 12.07 3.84 11.82
CA GLN A 192 11.40 3.23 12.95
C GLN A 192 10.35 4.25 13.37
N PRO A 193 9.07 3.86 13.49
CA PRO A 193 8.10 4.77 14.09
C PRO A 193 8.71 5.23 15.41
N ALA A 194 8.73 6.55 15.61
CA ALA A 194 9.30 7.18 16.78
C ALA A 194 8.96 6.33 18.00
N LYS A 195 9.98 5.87 18.72
CA LYS A 195 9.79 5.17 19.99
C LYS A 195 8.98 6.14 20.86
N THR A 196 7.68 5.92 20.95
CA THR A 196 6.91 6.47 22.06
C THR A 196 7.55 5.88 23.28
N ASP A 197 8.15 6.74 24.10
CA ASP A 197 8.61 6.36 25.42
C ASP A 197 7.53 5.49 26.04
N LYS A 198 7.88 4.24 26.33
CA LYS A 198 7.07 3.41 27.21
C LYS A 198 7.05 4.13 28.54
N LYS A 199 6.08 5.03 28.72
CA LYS A 199 5.64 5.44 30.04
C LYS A 199 5.21 4.12 30.68
N GLN A 200 6.03 3.61 31.58
CA GLN A 200 5.67 2.51 32.46
C GLN A 200 4.41 2.97 33.21
N SER A 201 3.25 2.61 32.69
CA SER A 201 2.02 2.68 33.46
C SER A 201 2.13 1.54 34.47
N GLY A 202 2.66 1.85 35.65
CA GLY A 202 2.62 0.94 36.80
C GLY A 202 1.19 0.45 36.95
N ARG A 203 0.97 -0.86 36.82
CA ARG A 203 -0.30 -1.45 37.22
C ARG A 203 -0.35 -1.37 38.74
N GLU A 204 -1.29 -0.61 39.27
CA GLU A 204 -1.58 -0.61 40.70
C GLU A 204 -2.04 -2.01 41.13
N CYS A 205 -1.49 -2.50 42.24
CA CYS A 205 -1.93 -3.75 42.82
C CYS A 205 -3.39 -3.62 43.29
N LYS A 206 -4.29 -4.48 42.78
CA LYS A 206 -5.73 -4.42 43.10
C LYS A 206 -6.10 -4.64 44.57
N LEU A 207 -5.16 -5.08 45.40
CA LEU A 207 -5.37 -5.31 46.84
C LEU A 207 -4.97 -4.13 47.71
N CYS A 208 -4.04 -3.28 47.27
CA CYS A 208 -3.51 -2.19 48.09
C CYS A 208 -3.33 -0.84 47.39
N GLY A 209 -3.63 -0.75 46.08
CA GLY A 209 -3.63 0.51 45.33
C GLY A 209 -2.26 1.18 45.15
N LYS A 210 -1.15 0.51 45.48
CA LYS A 210 0.21 1.05 45.28
C LYS A 210 0.88 0.43 44.04
N PRO A 211 1.67 1.21 43.27
CA PRO A 211 2.48 0.69 42.18
C PRO A 211 3.75 -0.03 42.69
N ASP A 212 4.16 -1.10 41.99
CA ASP A 212 5.46 -1.79 42.12
C ASP A 212 5.75 -2.61 43.39
N HIS A 213 4.78 -3.40 43.87
CA HIS A 213 5.03 -4.43 44.89
C HIS A 213 4.59 -5.81 44.41
N GLY A 214 5.24 -6.33 43.37
CA GLY A 214 5.19 -7.75 43.00
C GLY A 214 6.45 -8.43 43.51
N GLN A 215 6.53 -8.71 44.80
CA GLN A 215 7.65 -9.48 45.34
C GLN A 215 7.64 -10.89 44.77
N ARG A 216 8.81 -11.26 44.22
CA ARG A 216 9.29 -12.63 44.08
C ARG A 216 9.18 -13.34 45.44
N ASN A 217 8.82 -14.62 45.43
CA ASN A 217 9.72 -15.69 45.85
C ASN A 217 9.09 -17.07 45.56
N GLU A 218 9.96 -17.92 44.97
CA GLU A 218 10.05 -19.39 45.01
C GLU A 218 8.86 -20.25 44.55
#